data_AF-A0A1D6FZW5-F1
#
_entry.id   AF-A0A1D6FZW5-F1
#
_cell.length_a   1.000
_cell.length_b   1.000
_cell.length_c   1.000
_cell.angle_alpha   90.00
_cell.angle_beta   90.00
_cell.angle_gamma   90.00
#
_symmetry.space_group_name_H-M   'P 1'
#
loop_
_entity.id
_entity.type
_entity.pdbx_description
1 polymer ?
#
loop_
_entity_poly.entity_id
_entity_poly.type
_entity_poly.pdbx_seq_one_letter_code
_entity_poly.pdbx_strand_id
1 'polypeptide(L)'
;MKCFFKRPPETQKALGDTLAAGLSDTHQDVHDRALFYYRLLQYSPNVAERVVNPPKQAVSVFADTQSSEIKDRIFDEFNSLSVVYQKPSYMFTDKEHRGPFEYSEDLTGLTEDPENVISAQRYQENDNDLLLSTSDKEDNGTRASNGSSTSTYNAPSDLISPSLISSQAPAETSLVNTGGTYSSQSNFSLDDLLGLSVTEAPALPQPTLALNSKPVLDPGTFQRKWGQLALALSQECSLSPQGAVALMNPQSLIRHMQSNHIQCIASGGQPPNYKFFFYAQKDGAAAFFLVECIVNTASAKAQLKIKADDGTAAEAFSSLFQSALSKFGLS
;
A
#
# COMPACT_ATOMS: atom_id res chain seq x y z
N MET A 1 18.96 -22.00 -24.88
CA MET A 1 18.07 -22.01 -23.69
C MET A 1 16.58 -22.05 -24.05
N LYS A 2 15.98 -21.04 -24.72
CA LYS A 2 14.54 -21.05 -25.05
C LYS A 2 14.09 -22.27 -25.85
N CYS A 3 14.87 -22.68 -26.85
CA CYS A 3 14.56 -23.88 -27.65
C CYS A 3 14.66 -25.17 -26.81
N PHE A 4 15.52 -25.19 -25.79
CA PHE A 4 15.66 -26.31 -24.86
C PHE A 4 14.42 -26.54 -24.03
N PHE A 5 13.79 -25.49 -23.51
CA PHE A 5 12.53 -25.66 -22.78
C PHE A 5 11.36 -26.09 -23.69
N LYS A 6 11.38 -25.71 -24.98
CA LYS A 6 10.35 -26.15 -25.94
C LYS A 6 10.55 -27.58 -26.45
N ARG A 7 11.79 -27.98 -26.73
CA ARG A 7 12.15 -29.29 -27.30
C ARG A 7 13.44 -29.80 -26.62
N PRO A 8 13.37 -30.25 -25.36
CA PRO A 8 14.53 -30.70 -24.60
C PRO A 8 15.36 -31.80 -25.30
N PRO A 9 14.77 -32.91 -25.78
CA PRO A 9 15.57 -34.04 -26.28
C PRO A 9 16.35 -33.70 -27.56
N GLU A 10 15.88 -32.74 -28.35
CA GLU A 10 16.49 -32.38 -29.63
C GLU A 10 17.57 -31.30 -29.51
N THR A 11 17.48 -30.45 -28.49
CA THR A 11 18.33 -29.25 -28.36
C THR A 11 19.26 -29.31 -27.16
N GLN A 12 19.19 -30.37 -26.34
CA GLN A 12 20.09 -30.59 -25.21
C GLN A 12 21.56 -30.59 -25.62
N LYS A 13 21.92 -31.34 -26.69
CA LYS A 13 23.29 -31.42 -27.18
C LYS A 13 23.81 -30.05 -27.65
N ALA A 14 23.05 -29.39 -28.51
CA ALA A 14 23.39 -28.07 -29.02
C ALA A 14 23.55 -27.02 -27.90
N LEU A 15 22.69 -27.09 -26.88
CA LEU A 15 22.81 -26.22 -25.71
C LEU A 15 24.07 -26.51 -24.90
N GLY A 16 24.40 -27.78 -24.67
CA GLY A 16 25.62 -28.20 -23.98
C GLY A 16 26.88 -27.70 -24.70
N ASP A 17 26.95 -27.91 -26.02
CA ASP A 17 28.08 -27.47 -26.84
C ASP A 17 28.23 -25.94 -26.81
N THR A 18 27.11 -25.20 -26.87
CA THR A 18 27.11 -23.73 -26.80
C THR A 18 27.56 -23.21 -25.43
N LEU A 19 27.11 -23.83 -24.34
CA LEU A 19 27.52 -23.44 -22.99
C LEU A 19 28.99 -23.76 -22.72
N ALA A 20 29.48 -24.91 -23.22
CA ALA A 20 30.89 -25.27 -23.13
C ALA A 20 31.77 -24.26 -23.88
N ALA A 21 31.38 -23.89 -25.10
CA ALA A 21 32.07 -22.86 -25.88
C ALA A 21 32.07 -21.50 -25.16
N GLY A 22 30.92 -21.08 -24.61
CA GLY A 22 30.79 -19.82 -23.88
C GLY A 22 31.62 -19.79 -22.59
N LEU A 23 31.72 -20.90 -21.86
CA LEU A 23 32.59 -21.01 -20.67
C LEU A 23 34.08 -20.96 -21.02
N SER A 24 34.46 -21.34 -22.24
CA SER A 24 35.83 -21.22 -22.76
C SER A 24 36.10 -19.93 -23.53
N ASP A 25 35.12 -19.03 -23.62
CA ASP A 25 35.24 -17.79 -24.40
C ASP A 25 36.22 -16.81 -23.73
N THR A 26 36.96 -16.07 -24.55
CA THR A 26 37.90 -15.05 -24.07
C THR A 26 37.19 -13.77 -23.65
N HIS A 27 35.98 -13.54 -24.16
CA HIS A 27 35.17 -12.38 -23.82
C HIS A 27 34.44 -12.60 -22.49
N GLN A 28 34.76 -11.78 -21.49
CA GLN A 28 34.25 -11.95 -20.13
C GLN A 28 32.71 -11.92 -20.06
N ASP A 29 32.04 -11.03 -20.81
CA ASP A 29 30.57 -10.99 -20.80
C ASP A 29 29.92 -12.27 -21.35
N VAL A 30 30.58 -12.94 -22.31
CA VAL A 30 30.07 -14.21 -22.88
C VAL A 30 30.26 -15.32 -21.87
N HIS A 31 31.43 -15.37 -21.24
CA HIS A 31 31.74 -16.29 -20.15
C HIS A 31 30.75 -16.16 -18.99
N ASP A 32 30.52 -14.93 -18.50
CA ASP A 32 29.63 -14.68 -17.36
C ASP A 32 28.18 -15.04 -17.66
N ARG A 33 27.70 -14.75 -18.89
CA ARG A 33 26.35 -15.16 -19.32
C ARG A 33 26.22 -16.67 -19.45
N ALA A 34 27.22 -17.35 -20.01
CA ALA A 34 27.24 -18.80 -20.11
C ALA A 34 27.24 -19.46 -18.71
N LEU A 35 28.07 -18.94 -17.81
CA LEU A 35 28.17 -19.39 -16.42
C LEU A 35 26.86 -19.17 -15.65
N PHE A 36 26.23 -18.00 -15.83
CA PHE A 36 24.91 -17.71 -15.26
C PHE A 36 23.87 -18.74 -15.70
N TYR A 37 23.74 -18.98 -17.01
CA TYR A 37 22.77 -19.94 -17.54
C TYR A 37 23.06 -21.37 -17.09
N TYR A 38 24.33 -21.76 -17.02
CA TYR A 38 24.75 -23.07 -16.53
C TYR A 38 24.37 -23.27 -15.05
N ARG A 39 24.69 -22.30 -14.18
CA ARG A 39 24.32 -22.33 -12.76
C ARG A 39 22.81 -22.32 -12.56
N LEU A 40 22.09 -21.55 -13.37
CA LEU A 40 20.63 -21.47 -13.31
C LEU A 40 19.98 -22.82 -13.65
N LEU A 41 20.49 -23.53 -14.66
CA LEU A 41 20.05 -24.88 -15.01
C LEU A 41 20.37 -25.91 -13.91
N GLN A 42 21.57 -25.81 -13.30
CA GLN A 42 21.96 -26.69 -12.20
C GLN A 42 21.08 -26.50 -10.97
N TYR A 43 20.69 -25.26 -10.66
CA TYR A 43 19.83 -24.95 -9.52
C TYR A 43 18.43 -25.53 -9.71
N SER A 44 17.75 -25.17 -10.81
CA SER A 44 16.44 -25.71 -11.12
C SER A 44 16.04 -25.44 -12.57
N PRO A 45 15.71 -26.48 -13.37
CA PRO A 45 15.20 -26.29 -14.73
C PRO A 45 13.91 -25.46 -14.78
N ASN A 46 13.03 -25.60 -13.79
CA ASN A 46 11.75 -24.88 -13.73
C ASN A 46 11.96 -23.37 -13.49
N VAL A 47 12.90 -23.01 -12.62
CA VAL A 47 13.26 -21.60 -12.38
C VAL A 47 13.95 -21.03 -13.62
N ALA A 48 14.85 -21.80 -14.24
CA ALA A 48 15.51 -21.42 -15.48
C ALA A 48 14.52 -21.14 -16.61
N GLU A 49 13.47 -21.96 -16.74
CA GLU A 49 12.41 -21.73 -17.72
C GLU A 49 11.67 -20.42 -17.46
N ARG A 50 11.25 -20.15 -16.21
CA ARG A 50 10.55 -18.92 -15.85
C ARG A 50 11.38 -17.66 -16.12
N VAL A 51 12.68 -17.71 -15.84
CA VAL A 51 13.60 -16.58 -16.02
C VAL A 51 13.90 -16.35 -17.51
N VAL A 52 14.11 -17.41 -18.28
CA VAL A 52 14.51 -17.30 -19.69
C VAL A 52 13.32 -17.12 -20.63
N ASN A 53 12.17 -17.70 -20.28
CA ASN A 53 10.95 -17.67 -21.06
C ASN A 53 9.76 -17.19 -20.20
N PRO A 54 9.79 -15.94 -19.71
CA PRO A 54 8.64 -15.37 -19.03
C PRO A 54 7.44 -15.30 -19.97
N PRO A 55 6.20 -15.43 -19.46
CA PRO A 55 5.01 -15.21 -20.26
C PRO A 55 5.06 -13.79 -20.85
N LYS A 56 5.12 -13.70 -22.17
CA LYS A 56 5.07 -12.42 -22.87
C LYS A 56 3.64 -11.92 -22.81
N GLN A 57 3.42 -10.73 -22.24
CA GLN A 57 2.16 -10.04 -22.40
C GLN A 57 2.04 -9.57 -23.86
N ALA A 58 0.86 -9.74 -24.45
CA ALA A 58 0.59 -9.21 -25.77
C ALA A 58 0.53 -7.68 -25.67
N VAL A 59 1.28 -6.99 -26.55
CA VAL A 59 1.20 -5.53 -26.63
C VAL A 59 -0.08 -5.20 -27.39
N SER A 60 -1.10 -4.75 -26.67
CA SER A 60 -2.37 -4.31 -27.26
C SER A 60 -2.33 -2.85 -27.72
N VAL A 61 -1.52 -2.02 -27.05
CA VAL A 61 -1.45 -0.57 -27.28
C VAL A 61 0.00 -0.15 -27.48
N PHE A 62 0.28 0.55 -28.59
CA PHE A 62 1.61 1.10 -28.88
C PHE A 62 1.77 2.46 -28.22
N ALA A 63 3.01 2.83 -27.87
CA ALA A 63 3.28 4.15 -27.28
C ALA A 63 2.78 5.30 -28.17
N ASP A 64 2.75 5.11 -29.48
CA ASP A 64 2.29 6.13 -30.44
C ASP A 64 0.79 6.46 -30.30
N THR A 65 -0.03 5.51 -29.86
CA THR A 65 -1.48 5.69 -29.64
C THR A 65 -1.83 6.24 -28.26
N GLN A 66 -0.86 6.41 -27.37
CA GLN A 66 -1.07 7.00 -26.05
C GLN A 66 -1.21 8.52 -26.15
N SER A 67 -1.97 9.11 -25.23
CA SER A 67 -2.19 10.56 -25.18
C SER A 67 -0.89 11.32 -24.88
N SER A 68 -0.84 12.61 -25.24
CA SER A 68 0.31 13.50 -24.99
C SER A 68 0.73 13.50 -23.53
N GLU A 69 -0.24 13.48 -22.62
CA GLU A 69 -0.02 13.57 -21.17
C GLU A 69 0.66 12.32 -20.61
N ILE A 70 0.34 11.13 -21.17
CA ILE A 70 1.03 9.89 -20.80
C ILE A 70 2.46 9.86 -21.38
N LYS A 71 2.64 10.35 -22.61
CA LYS A 71 3.99 10.45 -23.21
C LYS A 71 4.90 11.35 -22.38
N ASP A 72 4.42 12.51 -21.99
CA ASP A 72 5.18 13.46 -21.17
C ASP A 72 5.56 12.86 -19.81
N ARG A 73 4.62 12.17 -19.13
CA ARG A 73 4.93 11.44 -17.88
C ARG A 73 5.98 10.34 -18.06
N ILE A 74 5.95 9.61 -19.18
CA ILE A 74 6.95 8.58 -19.46
C ILE A 74 8.33 9.22 -19.65
N PHE A 75 8.40 10.38 -20.31
CA PHE A 75 9.65 11.12 -20.52
C PHE A 75 10.18 11.76 -19.23
N ASP A 76 9.31 12.26 -18.36
CA ASP A 76 9.70 12.80 -17.06
C ASP A 76 10.34 11.73 -16.16
N GLU A 77 9.93 10.48 -16.31
CA GLU A 77 10.48 9.35 -15.58
C GLU A 77 11.61 8.63 -16.33
N PHE A 78 12.10 9.19 -17.43
CA PHE A 78 13.25 8.68 -18.15
C PHE A 78 14.51 8.69 -17.26
N ASN A 79 15.37 7.68 -17.40
CA ASN A 79 16.52 7.44 -16.49
C ASN A 79 16.16 7.18 -15.02
N SER A 80 14.91 6.84 -14.71
CA SER A 80 14.51 6.34 -13.38
C SER A 80 14.25 4.82 -13.39
N LEU A 81 14.13 4.24 -12.19
CA LEU A 81 13.71 2.84 -12.04
C LEU A 81 12.29 2.59 -12.53
N SER A 82 11.49 3.63 -12.75
CA SER A 82 10.12 3.51 -13.21
C SER A 82 9.99 2.85 -14.57
N VAL A 83 10.92 3.14 -15.48
CA VAL A 83 10.95 2.54 -16.82
C VAL A 83 11.19 1.03 -16.74
N VAL A 84 12.02 0.60 -15.77
CA VAL A 84 12.34 -0.81 -15.53
C VAL A 84 11.18 -1.55 -14.90
N TYR A 85 10.51 -0.93 -13.92
CA TYR A 85 9.39 -1.54 -13.20
C TYR A 85 8.02 -1.29 -13.82
N GLN A 86 7.96 -0.47 -14.88
CA GLN A 86 6.73 -0.04 -15.55
C GLN A 86 5.73 0.61 -14.58
N LYS A 87 6.24 1.21 -13.50
CA LYS A 87 5.45 1.82 -12.43
C LYS A 87 5.96 3.24 -12.22
N PRO A 88 5.08 4.22 -11.96
CA PRO A 88 5.52 5.57 -11.70
C PRO A 88 6.37 5.67 -10.43
N SER A 89 7.25 6.66 -10.40
CA SER A 89 8.30 6.85 -9.39
C SER A 89 7.77 6.88 -7.96
N TYR A 90 6.56 7.42 -7.78
CA TYR A 90 5.90 7.54 -6.49
C TYR A 90 5.44 6.21 -5.87
N MET A 91 5.40 5.14 -6.66
CA MET A 91 5.03 3.81 -6.16
C MET A 91 6.16 3.15 -5.39
N PHE A 92 7.38 3.68 -5.49
CA PHE A 92 8.56 3.10 -4.86
C PHE A 92 9.54 4.14 -4.28
N THR A 93 9.23 5.44 -4.36
CA THR A 93 9.93 6.50 -3.64
C THR A 93 9.08 7.03 -2.49
N ASP A 94 9.69 7.17 -1.31
CA ASP A 94 9.05 7.80 -0.16
C ASP A 94 8.85 9.29 -0.42
N LYS A 95 7.83 9.89 0.21
CA LYS A 95 7.44 11.29 0.00
C LYS A 95 8.58 12.30 0.22
N GLU A 96 9.53 11.96 1.08
CA GLU A 96 10.70 12.77 1.40
C GLU A 96 11.82 12.70 0.35
N HIS A 97 11.81 11.68 -0.52
CA HIS A 97 12.75 11.47 -1.61
C HIS A 97 12.15 11.76 -2.99
N ARG A 98 10.89 12.18 -3.03
CA ARG A 98 10.22 12.69 -4.22
C ARG A 98 10.82 14.07 -4.48
N GLY A 99 11.68 14.18 -5.50
CA GLY A 99 12.31 15.46 -5.85
C GLY A 99 11.26 16.53 -6.16
N PRO A 100 11.67 17.81 -6.34
CA PRO A 100 10.78 18.96 -6.51
C PRO A 100 9.91 18.96 -7.78
N PHE A 101 9.77 17.82 -8.46
CA PHE A 101 8.77 17.61 -9.49
C PHE A 101 7.40 17.51 -8.81
N GLU A 102 6.96 18.63 -8.23
CA GLU A 102 5.55 18.98 -8.11
C GLU A 102 4.96 18.80 -9.50
N TYR A 103 4.02 17.88 -9.61
CA TYR A 103 3.08 17.89 -10.73
C TYR A 103 2.54 19.30 -10.79
N SER A 104 2.68 19.98 -11.94
CA SER A 104 1.91 21.18 -12.20
C SER A 104 0.45 20.78 -12.19
N GLU A 105 -0.16 20.85 -11.02
CA GLU A 105 -1.59 20.77 -10.82
C GLU A 105 -2.14 22.16 -11.13
N ASP A 106 -2.03 22.55 -12.40
CA ASP A 106 -2.75 23.70 -12.96
C ASP A 106 -4.24 23.32 -13.08
N LEU A 107 -4.90 23.20 -11.93
CA LEU A 107 -6.34 23.32 -11.80
C LEU A 107 -6.65 24.34 -10.70
N THR A 108 -6.10 25.54 -10.84
CA THR A 108 -6.52 26.72 -10.08
C THR A 108 -7.84 27.24 -10.66
N GLY A 109 -8.93 26.99 -9.92
CA GLY A 109 -10.26 27.42 -10.32
C GLY A 109 -11.32 27.33 -9.23
N LEU A 110 -11.18 28.19 -8.20
CA LEU A 110 -12.23 28.70 -7.30
C LEU A 110 -12.74 27.78 -6.17
N THR A 111 -12.19 27.91 -4.96
CA THR A 111 -12.76 28.64 -3.79
C THR A 111 -12.03 28.25 -2.51
N GLU A 112 -11.74 29.26 -1.68
CA GLU A 112 -10.95 29.17 -0.45
C GLU A 112 -11.77 28.59 0.72
N ASP A 113 -11.21 27.61 1.43
CA ASP A 113 -11.54 27.29 2.82
C ASP A 113 -10.27 26.72 3.51
N PRO A 114 -9.80 27.30 4.63
CA PRO A 114 -8.56 26.86 5.27
C PRO A 114 -8.89 25.91 6.42
N GLU A 115 -8.80 24.60 6.18
CA GLU A 115 -8.45 23.56 7.18
C GLU A 115 -8.56 22.17 6.55
N ASN A 116 -7.53 21.72 5.84
CA ASN A 116 -7.41 20.32 5.48
C ASN A 116 -5.95 19.87 5.58
N VAL A 117 -5.59 19.34 6.74
CA VAL A 117 -4.31 18.65 6.96
C VAL A 117 -4.30 17.42 6.05
N ILE A 118 -3.46 17.50 5.03
CA ILE A 118 -3.30 16.53 3.95
C ILE A 118 -2.91 15.17 4.55
N SER A 119 -3.92 14.33 4.79
CA SER A 119 -3.73 12.91 5.04
C SER A 119 -3.14 12.28 3.79
N ALA A 120 -2.08 11.50 3.97
CA ALA A 120 -1.43 10.77 2.88
C ALA A 120 -2.45 9.90 2.13
N GLN A 121 -2.95 10.40 1.00
CA GLN A 121 -3.72 9.61 0.05
C GLN A 121 -2.90 8.38 -0.32
N ARG A 122 -3.37 7.24 0.15
CA ARG A 122 -2.94 5.92 -0.27
C ARG A 122 -3.41 5.79 -1.71
N TYR A 123 -2.55 6.13 -2.67
CA TYR A 123 -2.82 5.93 -4.09
C TYR A 123 -3.08 4.43 -4.30
N GLN A 124 -4.29 4.12 -4.70
CA GLN A 124 -4.74 2.77 -4.96
C GLN A 124 -4.26 2.44 -6.36
N GLU A 125 -3.34 1.47 -6.50
CA GLU A 125 -2.80 1.03 -7.79
C GLU A 125 -3.97 0.75 -8.75
N ASN A 126 -4.24 1.70 -9.65
CA ASN A 126 -5.23 1.56 -10.70
C ASN A 126 -4.43 1.27 -11.98
N ASP A 127 -4.95 0.45 -12.90
CA ASP A 127 -4.28 0.20 -14.19
C ASP A 127 -4.09 1.50 -15.01
N ASN A 128 -4.79 2.57 -14.62
CA ASN A 128 -4.62 3.93 -15.13
C ASN A 128 -3.34 4.64 -14.66
N ASP A 129 -2.69 4.13 -13.61
CA ASP A 129 -1.44 4.69 -13.05
C ASP A 129 -0.18 4.02 -13.61
N LEU A 130 -0.32 2.93 -14.36
CA LEU A 130 0.82 2.31 -15.04
C LEU A 130 1.34 3.26 -16.12
N LEU A 131 2.66 3.45 -16.17
CA LEU A 131 3.32 4.27 -17.20
C LEU A 131 2.95 3.82 -18.62
N LEU A 132 2.68 2.53 -18.81
CA LEU A 132 2.15 1.96 -20.03
C LEU A 132 0.84 1.23 -19.72
N SER A 133 -0.28 1.96 -19.69
CA SER A 133 -1.60 1.33 -19.54
C SER A 133 -2.03 0.68 -20.86
N THR A 134 -2.60 -0.52 -20.76
CA THR A 134 -3.18 -1.27 -21.89
C THR A 134 -4.68 -1.00 -22.08
N SER A 135 -5.27 -0.14 -21.25
CA SER A 135 -6.69 0.18 -21.32
C SER A 135 -6.94 1.21 -22.43
N ASP A 136 -7.51 0.75 -23.54
CA ASP A 136 -8.11 1.59 -24.56
C ASP A 136 -9.24 2.40 -23.93
N LYS A 137 -8.96 3.65 -23.57
CA LYS A 137 -10.02 4.61 -23.28
C LYS A 137 -10.52 5.08 -24.64
N GLU A 138 -11.54 4.40 -25.18
CA GLU A 138 -12.28 4.83 -26.37
C GLU A 138 -12.85 6.23 -26.11
N ASP A 139 -12.15 7.26 -26.57
CA ASP A 139 -12.70 8.61 -26.65
C ASP A 139 -13.59 8.68 -27.89
N ASN A 140 -14.89 8.45 -27.67
CA ASN A 140 -15.93 8.77 -28.64
C ASN A 140 -16.06 10.30 -28.73
N GLY A 141 -15.23 10.91 -29.56
CA GLY A 141 -15.20 12.36 -29.79
C GLY A 141 -14.77 12.69 -31.22
N THR A 142 -15.70 12.65 -32.16
CA THR A 142 -15.51 13.10 -33.54
C THR A 142 -15.01 14.55 -33.61
N ARG A 143 -13.81 14.79 -34.19
CA ARG A 143 -13.54 15.92 -35.10
C ARG A 143 -12.18 15.82 -35.79
N ALA A 144 -12.22 15.70 -37.12
CA ALA A 144 -11.09 15.90 -37.98
C ALA A 144 -10.71 17.39 -38.07
N SER A 145 -9.42 17.72 -38.00
CA SER A 145 -8.82 18.81 -38.78
C SER A 145 -7.29 18.75 -38.72
N ASN A 146 -6.67 18.92 -39.90
CA ASN A 146 -5.24 19.00 -40.18
C ASN A 146 -4.46 20.01 -39.32
N GLY A 147 -3.19 19.69 -39.05
CA GLY A 147 -2.18 20.64 -38.60
C GLY A 147 -0.79 20.00 -38.49
N SER A 148 0.01 20.15 -39.55
CA SER A 148 1.43 19.79 -39.60
C SER A 148 2.27 20.78 -38.78
N SER A 149 3.08 20.30 -37.83
CA SER A 149 4.22 21.05 -37.28
C SER A 149 5.30 20.09 -36.78
N THR A 150 6.41 20.06 -37.52
CA THR A 150 7.70 19.51 -37.12
C THR A 150 8.27 20.31 -35.94
N SER A 151 8.75 19.67 -34.87
CA SER A 151 9.58 20.35 -33.88
C SER A 151 10.79 19.50 -33.49
N THR A 152 11.94 20.15 -33.60
CA THR A 152 13.30 19.62 -33.60
C THR A 152 13.83 19.49 -32.18
N TYR A 153 14.45 18.35 -31.88
CA TYR A 153 15.11 18.04 -30.60
C TYR A 153 16.34 18.93 -30.40
N ASN A 154 16.52 19.53 -29.22
CA ASN A 154 17.73 20.27 -28.86
C ASN A 154 18.08 19.97 -27.39
N ALA A 155 19.24 19.36 -27.15
CA ALA A 155 19.79 19.07 -25.82
C ALA A 155 21.04 19.95 -25.58
N PRO A 156 21.31 20.45 -24.37
CA PRO A 156 22.60 21.02 -24.05
C PRO A 156 23.51 20.01 -23.34
N SER A 157 24.73 19.89 -23.86
CA SER A 157 25.86 19.18 -23.27
C SER A 157 26.70 20.10 -22.37
N ASP A 158 27.26 19.47 -21.33
CA ASP A 158 28.52 19.75 -20.62
C ASP A 158 28.72 21.08 -19.85
N LEU A 159 29.21 20.95 -18.60
CA LEU A 159 30.58 21.33 -18.24
C LEU A 159 30.97 20.86 -16.82
N ILE A 160 32.28 20.71 -16.65
CA ILE A 160 33.04 19.90 -15.70
C ILE A 160 33.68 20.79 -14.59
N SER A 161 33.47 20.45 -13.30
CA SER A 161 34.40 20.45 -12.10
C SER A 161 35.30 21.67 -11.73
N PRO A 162 36.09 21.68 -10.61
CA PRO A 162 35.84 21.36 -9.16
C PRO A 162 36.50 22.32 -8.09
N SER A 163 36.19 22.09 -6.80
CA SER A 163 37.06 22.19 -5.57
C SER A 163 37.09 23.42 -4.61
N LEU A 164 37.26 23.08 -3.31
CA LEU A 164 37.95 23.74 -2.16
C LEU A 164 37.19 24.59 -1.09
N ILE A 165 37.00 23.95 0.09
CA ILE A 165 37.47 24.26 1.47
C ILE A 165 37.62 25.72 1.97
N SER A 166 36.93 26.02 3.11
CA SER A 166 37.49 26.43 4.43
C SER A 166 36.82 27.62 5.15
N SER A 167 36.40 27.33 6.40
CA SER A 167 36.56 28.10 7.66
C SER A 167 35.99 29.51 7.84
N GLN A 168 35.12 29.66 8.84
CA GLN A 168 35.48 30.35 10.11
C GLN A 168 34.43 30.15 11.22
N ALA A 169 34.87 29.59 12.34
CA ALA A 169 34.39 29.94 13.69
C ALA A 169 35.17 31.20 14.16
N PRO A 170 34.90 31.87 15.29
CA PRO A 170 35.11 31.27 16.61
C PRO A 170 34.10 31.74 17.70
N ALA A 171 33.89 30.96 18.76
CA ALA A 171 34.45 31.18 20.11
C ALA A 171 33.36 31.67 21.10
N GLU A 172 33.33 31.32 22.38
CA GLU A 172 34.10 30.41 23.23
C GLU A 172 33.33 30.32 24.59
N THR A 173 33.42 29.15 25.22
CA THR A 173 33.60 28.85 26.67
C THR A 173 32.71 29.48 27.76
N SER A 174 32.47 28.90 28.95
CA SER A 174 32.51 27.56 29.58
C SER A 174 32.19 27.80 31.09
N LEU A 175 31.91 26.72 31.83
CA LEU A 175 31.97 26.55 33.31
C LEU A 175 30.69 26.96 34.08
N VAL A 176 29.92 26.12 34.81
CA VAL A 176 30.11 24.99 35.77
C VAL A 176 29.70 25.42 37.20
N ASN A 177 28.79 24.64 37.79
CA ASN A 177 28.40 24.50 39.21
C ASN A 177 27.67 25.68 39.89
N THR A 178 26.74 25.55 40.84
CA THR A 178 26.43 24.50 41.86
C THR A 178 25.08 24.85 42.51
N GLY A 179 24.34 23.87 43.06
CA GLY A 179 23.61 24.06 44.34
C GLY A 179 22.10 23.73 44.41
N GLY A 180 21.78 22.58 45.03
CA GLY A 180 21.01 22.47 46.28
C GLY A 180 19.52 22.88 46.38
N THR A 181 18.64 21.86 46.35
CA THR A 181 17.55 21.52 47.31
C THR A 181 16.59 22.59 47.87
N TYR A 182 15.28 22.50 47.54
CA TYR A 182 14.16 22.62 48.50
C TYR A 182 12.88 21.93 48.01
N SER A 183 12.15 21.37 48.98
CA SER A 183 10.85 20.69 48.96
C SER A 183 9.64 21.59 48.61
N SER A 184 8.55 21.01 48.10
CA SER A 184 7.17 21.22 48.59
C SER A 184 6.15 20.38 47.82
N GLN A 185 5.19 19.83 48.54
CA GLN A 185 4.18 18.84 48.13
C GLN A 185 2.93 19.45 47.47
N SER A 186 2.20 18.54 46.79
CA SER A 186 0.74 18.34 46.76
C SER A 186 -0.20 19.45 46.29
N ASN A 187 -1.00 19.15 45.27
CA ASN A 187 -2.41 19.54 45.19
C ASN A 187 -3.24 18.34 44.72
N PHE A 188 -4.13 17.88 45.61
CA PHE A 188 -5.15 16.85 45.38
C PHE A 188 -6.50 17.50 45.05
N SER A 189 -7.29 16.73 44.31
CA SER A 189 -8.71 16.90 43.95
C SER A 189 -9.59 17.56 45.00
N LEU A 190 -10.41 18.49 44.54
CA LEU A 190 -11.52 19.11 45.26
C LEU A 190 -12.76 19.15 44.35
N ASP A 191 -13.20 17.99 43.84
CA ASP A 191 -14.44 17.88 43.04
C ASP A 191 -15.33 16.71 43.52
N ASP A 192 -15.52 16.63 44.84
CA ASP A 192 -16.47 15.69 45.47
C ASP A 192 -17.13 16.37 46.69
N LEU A 193 -18.04 17.32 46.45
CA LEU A 193 -18.82 17.93 47.55
C LEU A 193 -20.18 18.52 47.16
N LEU A 194 -20.84 18.09 46.08
CA LEU A 194 -22.25 18.46 45.87
C LEU A 194 -23.08 17.26 45.41
N GLY A 195 -23.53 16.50 46.40
CA GLY A 195 -24.45 15.37 46.25
C GLY A 195 -25.78 15.77 45.62
N LEU A 196 -25.90 15.54 44.32
CA LEU A 196 -27.16 15.27 43.65
C LEU A 196 -27.17 13.79 43.26
N SER A 197 -27.81 13.00 44.11
CA SER A 197 -28.22 11.64 43.82
C SER A 197 -29.14 11.64 42.60
N VAL A 198 -28.58 11.39 41.41
CA VAL A 198 -29.36 10.88 40.29
C VAL A 198 -29.38 9.37 40.45
N THR A 199 -30.52 8.87 40.91
CA THR A 199 -30.89 7.47 40.97
C THR A 199 -30.66 6.85 39.59
N GLU A 200 -29.61 6.04 39.44
CA GLU A 200 -29.38 5.27 38.23
C GLU A 200 -30.47 4.20 38.14
N ALA A 201 -31.46 4.50 37.29
CA ALA A 201 -32.50 3.57 36.90
C ALA A 201 -31.85 2.34 36.21
N PRO A 202 -32.39 1.14 36.42
CA PRO A 202 -31.79 -0.09 35.90
C PRO A 202 -31.64 -0.01 34.38
N ALA A 203 -30.40 -0.17 33.91
CA ALA A 203 -30.07 -0.26 32.50
C ALA A 203 -30.97 -1.31 31.83
N LEU A 204 -31.83 -0.84 30.92
CA LEU A 204 -32.60 -1.70 30.03
C LEU A 204 -31.63 -2.65 29.30
N PRO A 205 -31.98 -3.94 29.14
CA PRO A 205 -31.13 -4.90 28.45
C PRO A 205 -30.91 -4.43 27.01
N GLN A 206 -29.68 -4.03 26.68
CA GLN A 206 -29.30 -3.69 25.32
C GLN A 206 -29.53 -4.93 24.43
N PRO A 207 -30.16 -4.77 23.25
CA PRO A 207 -30.34 -5.89 22.33
C PRO A 207 -28.96 -6.42 21.91
N THR A 208 -28.61 -7.61 22.40
CA THR A 208 -27.38 -8.30 22.02
C THR A 208 -27.44 -8.65 20.54
N LEU A 209 -26.64 -7.99 19.72
CA LEU A 209 -26.54 -8.28 18.29
C LEU A 209 -25.96 -9.69 18.10
N ALA A 210 -26.77 -10.62 17.61
CA ALA A 210 -26.33 -11.94 17.22
C ALA A 210 -25.82 -11.93 15.77
N LEU A 211 -24.66 -12.57 15.54
CA LEU A 211 -24.07 -12.74 14.22
C LEU A 211 -24.26 -14.17 13.74
N ASN A 212 -24.49 -14.33 12.44
CA ASN A 212 -24.51 -15.65 11.80
C ASN A 212 -23.13 -16.30 11.93
N SER A 213 -23.08 -17.57 12.35
CA SER A 213 -21.83 -18.29 12.57
C SER A 213 -21.08 -18.67 11.28
N LYS A 214 -21.75 -18.66 10.12
CA LYS A 214 -21.16 -19.01 8.81
C LYS A 214 -21.65 -18.06 7.69
N PRO A 215 -21.30 -16.76 7.77
CA PRO A 215 -21.65 -15.83 6.70
C PRO A 215 -20.83 -16.18 5.46
N VAL A 216 -21.48 -16.22 4.29
CA VAL A 216 -20.82 -16.44 3.00
C VAL A 216 -21.04 -15.22 2.14
N LEU A 217 -19.95 -14.57 1.75
CA LEU A 217 -19.95 -13.43 0.85
C LEU A 217 -18.78 -13.56 -0.12
N ASP A 218 -19.05 -13.56 -1.42
CA ASP A 218 -17.99 -13.63 -2.43
C ASP A 218 -17.30 -12.26 -2.62
N PRO A 219 -16.02 -12.25 -3.07
CA PRO A 219 -15.26 -11.01 -3.24
C PRO A 219 -15.91 -9.99 -4.19
N GLY A 220 -16.55 -10.45 -5.26
CA GLY A 220 -17.20 -9.57 -6.23
C GLY A 220 -18.41 -8.85 -5.64
N THR A 221 -19.23 -9.58 -4.87
CA THR A 221 -20.37 -9.00 -4.14
C THR A 221 -19.91 -8.07 -3.02
N PHE A 222 -18.84 -8.42 -2.29
CA PHE A 222 -18.25 -7.51 -1.29
C PHE A 222 -17.82 -6.19 -1.92
N GLN A 223 -17.07 -6.22 -3.02
CA GLN A 223 -16.60 -5.00 -3.69
C GLN A 223 -17.77 -4.13 -4.17
N ARG A 224 -18.81 -4.74 -4.73
CA ARG A 224 -20.03 -4.04 -5.14
C ARG A 224 -20.74 -3.38 -3.94
N LYS A 225 -20.99 -4.15 -2.86
CA LYS A 225 -21.62 -3.63 -1.63
C LYS A 225 -20.77 -2.53 -1.00
N TRP A 226 -19.46 -2.69 -0.95
CA TRP A 226 -18.54 -1.69 -0.41
C TRP A 226 -18.59 -0.36 -1.18
N GLY A 227 -18.72 -0.41 -2.52
CA GLY A 227 -18.87 0.78 -3.35
C GLY A 227 -20.24 1.45 -3.25
N GLN A 228 -21.30 0.67 -3.01
CA GLN A 228 -22.68 1.17 -2.98
C GLN A 228 -23.15 1.65 -1.61
N LEU A 229 -22.68 1.02 -0.53
CA LEU A 229 -23.13 1.34 0.83
C LEU A 229 -22.46 2.62 1.35
N ALA A 230 -23.26 3.45 2.02
CA ALA A 230 -22.76 4.60 2.75
C ALA A 230 -21.96 4.16 3.99
N LEU A 231 -21.01 5.00 4.41
CA LEU A 231 -20.30 4.81 5.67
C LEU A 231 -21.28 4.98 6.83
N ALA A 232 -21.49 3.92 7.60
CA ALA A 232 -22.40 3.95 8.75
C ALA A 232 -21.68 4.48 10.00
N LEU A 233 -20.42 4.05 10.21
CA LEU A 233 -19.63 4.46 11.36
C LEU A 233 -18.13 4.50 11.03
N SER A 234 -17.40 5.44 11.61
CA SER A 234 -15.94 5.49 11.59
C SER A 234 -15.42 5.77 13.00
N GLN A 235 -14.53 4.92 13.51
CA GLN A 235 -14.03 5.03 14.88
C GLN A 235 -12.59 4.56 14.99
N GLU A 236 -11.83 5.17 15.92
CA GLU A 236 -10.52 4.70 16.34
C GLU A 236 -10.64 3.92 17.65
N CYS A 237 -9.96 2.79 17.74
CA CYS A 237 -9.90 1.93 18.93
C CYS A 237 -8.45 1.52 19.21
N SER A 238 -8.16 1.12 20.45
CA SER A 238 -6.85 0.64 20.86
C SER A 238 -6.75 -0.88 20.80
N LEU A 239 -5.54 -1.37 20.52
CA LEU A 239 -5.18 -2.77 20.69
C LEU A 239 -4.47 -2.97 22.02
N SER A 240 -4.61 -4.18 22.58
CA SER A 240 -3.76 -4.58 23.70
C SER A 240 -2.29 -4.66 23.25
N PRO A 241 -1.31 -4.41 24.14
CA PRO A 241 0.10 -4.58 23.82
C PRO A 241 0.43 -5.99 23.31
N GLN A 242 -0.19 -7.01 23.93
CA GLN A 242 -0.06 -8.41 23.51
C GLN A 242 -0.66 -8.64 22.12
N GLY A 243 -1.81 -8.01 21.82
CA GLY A 243 -2.43 -8.03 20.51
C GLY A 243 -1.54 -7.39 19.44
N ALA A 244 -0.89 -6.26 19.74
CA ALA A 244 0.05 -5.62 18.82
C ALA A 244 1.23 -6.54 18.46
N VAL A 245 1.76 -7.29 19.44
CA VAL A 245 2.81 -8.30 19.21
C VAL A 245 2.27 -9.50 18.44
N ALA A 246 1.08 -10.02 18.79
CA ALA A 246 0.46 -11.14 18.09
C ALA A 246 0.19 -10.83 16.61
N LEU A 247 -0.02 -9.55 16.27
CA LEU A 247 -0.24 -9.07 14.91
C LEU A 247 1.02 -9.07 14.04
N MET A 248 2.21 -9.40 14.58
CA MET A 248 3.39 -9.70 13.75
C MET A 248 3.12 -10.86 12.77
N ASN A 249 2.15 -11.73 13.08
CA ASN A 249 1.58 -12.67 12.12
C ASN A 249 0.13 -12.27 11.81
N PRO A 250 -0.20 -11.70 10.64
CA PRO A 250 -1.55 -11.21 10.34
C PRO A 250 -2.63 -12.30 10.37
N GLN A 251 -2.25 -13.58 10.22
CA GLN A 251 -3.18 -14.71 10.29
C GLN A 251 -3.75 -14.93 11.71
N SER A 252 -3.07 -14.48 12.76
CA SER A 252 -3.54 -14.63 14.14
C SER A 252 -4.82 -13.81 14.37
N LEU A 253 -4.86 -12.56 13.90
CA LEU A 253 -6.04 -11.71 13.98
C LEU A 253 -7.19 -12.25 13.15
N ILE A 254 -6.92 -12.77 11.95
CA ILE A 254 -7.95 -13.36 11.09
C ILE A 254 -8.64 -14.52 11.82
N ARG A 255 -7.89 -15.46 12.40
CA ARG A 255 -8.47 -16.58 13.16
C ARG A 255 -9.23 -16.13 14.40
N HIS A 256 -8.71 -15.12 15.11
CA HIS A 256 -9.38 -14.54 16.27
C HIS A 256 -10.71 -13.87 15.90
N MET A 257 -10.77 -13.15 14.79
CA MET A 257 -12.02 -12.56 14.32
C MET A 257 -13.01 -13.63 13.85
N GLN A 258 -12.51 -14.69 13.21
CA GLN A 258 -13.33 -15.83 12.78
C GLN A 258 -13.98 -16.56 13.96
N SER A 259 -13.30 -16.71 15.10
CA SER A 259 -13.90 -17.29 16.31
C SER A 259 -15.00 -16.40 16.92
N ASN A 260 -15.02 -15.10 16.56
CA ASN A 260 -16.06 -14.14 16.89
C ASN A 260 -17.08 -13.93 15.75
N HIS A 261 -17.20 -14.89 14.82
CA HIS A 261 -18.14 -14.88 13.69
C HIS A 261 -17.93 -13.72 12.69
N ILE A 262 -16.72 -13.17 12.63
CA ILE A 262 -16.32 -12.12 11.70
C ILE A 262 -15.34 -12.72 10.69
N GLN A 263 -15.71 -12.74 9.41
CA GLN A 263 -14.90 -13.35 8.35
C GLN A 263 -14.00 -12.31 7.68
N CYS A 264 -12.77 -12.70 7.34
CA CYS A 264 -11.84 -11.87 6.57
C CYS A 264 -11.99 -12.19 5.09
N ILE A 265 -12.12 -11.17 4.24
CA ILE A 265 -12.16 -11.35 2.77
C ILE A 265 -10.88 -10.93 2.09
N ALA A 266 -10.17 -9.96 2.66
CA ALA A 266 -8.88 -9.52 2.17
C ALA A 266 -8.03 -8.99 3.33
N SER A 267 -6.75 -9.29 3.30
CA SER A 267 -5.77 -8.78 4.25
C SER A 267 -4.53 -8.33 3.48
N GLY A 268 -3.90 -7.24 3.92
CA GLY A 268 -2.68 -6.72 3.32
C GLY A 268 -1.94 -5.79 4.27
N GLY A 269 -0.88 -5.17 3.76
CA GLY A 269 0.03 -4.35 4.55
C GLY A 269 1.21 -5.14 5.13
N GLN A 270 2.08 -4.42 5.84
CA GLN A 270 3.32 -4.90 6.44
C GLN A 270 3.56 -4.11 7.74
N PRO A 271 4.30 -4.64 8.73
CA PRO A 271 4.65 -3.89 9.92
C PRO A 271 5.21 -2.49 9.58
N PRO A 272 4.77 -1.43 10.27
CA PRO A 272 3.81 -1.45 11.38
C PRO A 272 2.34 -1.34 10.95
N ASN A 273 2.02 -1.19 9.66
CA ASN A 273 0.68 -0.88 9.17
C ASN A 273 0.02 -2.06 8.44
N TYR A 274 -1.00 -2.63 9.06
CA TYR A 274 -1.84 -3.67 8.48
C TYR A 274 -3.19 -3.13 8.04
N LYS A 275 -3.76 -3.74 7.00
CA LYS A 275 -5.11 -3.46 6.51
C LYS A 275 -5.88 -4.75 6.35
N PHE A 276 -7.09 -4.79 6.88
CA PHE A 276 -7.99 -5.92 6.79
C PHE A 276 -9.37 -5.46 6.31
N PHE A 277 -9.98 -6.30 5.51
CA PHE A 277 -11.38 -6.19 5.13
C PHE A 277 -12.12 -7.38 5.71
N PHE A 278 -13.07 -7.08 6.60
CA PHE A 278 -13.91 -8.07 7.23
C PHE A 278 -15.36 -7.92 6.82
N TYR A 279 -16.12 -8.99 6.97
CA TYR A 279 -17.57 -8.97 6.88
C TYR A 279 -18.22 -9.87 7.92
N ALA A 280 -19.42 -9.51 8.33
CA ALA A 280 -20.28 -10.30 9.18
C ALA A 280 -21.73 -10.17 8.70
N GLN A 281 -22.56 -11.14 9.05
CA GLN A 281 -23.99 -11.13 8.73
C GLN A 281 -24.79 -11.13 10.02
N LYS A 282 -25.82 -10.27 10.10
CA LYS A 282 -26.77 -10.26 11.22
C LYS A 282 -27.56 -11.57 11.24
N ASP A 283 -27.67 -12.20 12.40
CA ASP A 283 -28.44 -13.44 12.54
C ASP A 283 -29.92 -13.21 12.21
N GLY A 284 -30.54 -14.15 11.50
CA GLY A 284 -31.93 -14.06 11.03
C GLY A 284 -32.21 -13.01 9.93
N ALA A 285 -31.20 -12.29 9.43
CA ALA A 285 -31.37 -11.28 8.36
C ALA A 285 -30.36 -11.46 7.21
N ALA A 286 -30.71 -10.95 6.03
CA ALA A 286 -29.81 -10.89 4.87
C ALA A 286 -28.87 -9.66 4.89
N ALA A 287 -28.86 -8.89 5.98
CA ALA A 287 -28.07 -7.67 6.13
C ALA A 287 -26.63 -8.00 6.51
N PHE A 288 -25.68 -7.39 5.79
CA PHE A 288 -24.26 -7.52 6.03
C PHE A 288 -23.68 -6.26 6.66
N PHE A 289 -22.66 -6.48 7.50
CA PHE A 289 -21.72 -5.48 7.96
C PHE A 289 -20.39 -5.70 7.26
N LEU A 290 -19.84 -4.67 6.64
CA LEU A 290 -18.53 -4.67 6.02
C LEU A 290 -17.62 -3.73 6.80
N VAL A 291 -16.38 -4.15 7.02
CA VAL A 291 -15.41 -3.40 7.84
C VAL A 291 -14.11 -3.24 7.09
N GLU A 292 -13.60 -2.01 7.01
CA GLU A 292 -12.19 -1.74 6.78
C GLU A 292 -11.54 -1.49 8.13
N CYS A 293 -10.57 -2.32 8.49
CA CYS A 293 -9.79 -2.21 9.72
C CYS A 293 -8.33 -1.93 9.35
N ILE A 294 -7.80 -0.78 9.75
CA ILE A 294 -6.40 -0.41 9.56
C ILE A 294 -5.75 -0.42 10.93
N VAL A 295 -4.73 -1.25 11.12
CA VAL A 295 -4.04 -1.39 12.41
C VAL A 295 -2.62 -0.88 12.27
N ASN A 296 -2.19 -0.05 13.22
CA ASN A 296 -0.81 0.34 13.39
C ASN A 296 -0.25 -0.33 14.67
N THR A 297 0.69 -1.26 14.50
CA THR A 297 1.28 -2.02 15.62
C THR A 297 2.27 -1.19 16.44
N ALA A 298 2.85 -0.12 15.89
CA ALA A 298 3.77 0.74 16.61
C ALA A 298 3.03 1.66 17.61
N SER A 299 1.87 2.18 17.21
CA SER A 299 1.02 3.00 18.09
C SER A 299 -0.04 2.20 18.85
N ALA A 300 -0.17 0.89 18.58
CA ALA A 300 -1.22 0.02 19.10
C ALA A 300 -2.65 0.58 18.88
N LYS A 301 -2.87 1.22 17.73
CA LYS A 301 -4.16 1.81 17.36
C LYS A 301 -4.75 1.12 16.13
N ALA A 302 -6.07 1.05 16.08
CA ALA A 302 -6.82 0.57 14.94
C ALA A 302 -7.92 1.55 14.54
N GLN A 303 -7.98 1.87 13.25
CA GLN A 303 -9.05 2.64 12.64
C GLN A 303 -10.05 1.69 11.99
N LEU A 304 -11.33 1.87 12.32
CA LEU A 304 -12.44 1.07 11.84
C LEU A 304 -13.36 1.93 10.99
N LYS A 305 -13.72 1.44 9.81
CA LYS A 305 -14.79 1.99 8.98
C LYS A 305 -15.80 0.91 8.72
N ILE A 306 -17.03 1.12 9.15
CA ILE A 306 -18.12 0.15 9.07
C ILE A 306 -19.14 0.67 8.06
N LYS A 307 -19.46 -0.17 7.08
CA LYS A 307 -20.57 0.00 6.15
C LYS A 307 -21.58 -1.10 6.42
N ALA A 308 -22.86 -0.76 6.49
CA ALA A 308 -23.91 -1.73 6.82
C ALA A 308 -25.08 -1.57 5.84
N ASP A 309 -25.69 -2.70 5.46
CA ASP A 309 -26.98 -2.67 4.74
C ASP A 309 -28.08 -2.04 5.62
N ASP A 310 -27.97 -2.23 6.94
CA ASP A 310 -28.88 -1.68 7.96
C ASP A 310 -28.06 -0.89 8.98
N GLY A 311 -28.13 0.44 8.89
CA GLY A 311 -27.39 1.35 9.78
C GLY A 311 -27.81 1.28 11.24
N THR A 312 -29.03 0.80 11.54
CA THR A 312 -29.57 0.78 12.92
C THR A 312 -28.80 -0.16 13.85
N ALA A 313 -28.15 -1.19 13.29
CA ALA A 313 -27.36 -2.16 14.04
C ALA A 313 -25.84 -1.89 13.96
N ALA A 314 -25.40 -0.83 13.27
CA ALA A 314 -23.99 -0.56 13.03
C ALA A 314 -23.23 -0.22 14.32
N GLU A 315 -23.84 0.53 15.24
CA GLU A 315 -23.24 0.87 16.55
C GLU A 315 -23.05 -0.36 17.43
N ALA A 316 -24.09 -1.19 17.55
CA ALA A 316 -24.01 -2.45 18.30
C ALA A 316 -22.93 -3.39 17.73
N PHE A 317 -22.83 -3.45 16.40
CA PHE A 317 -21.78 -4.21 15.71
C PHE A 317 -20.38 -3.64 15.97
N SER A 318 -20.23 -2.30 15.97
CA SER A 318 -18.97 -1.64 16.30
C SER A 318 -18.48 -1.98 17.70
N SER A 319 -19.36 -1.93 18.70
CA SER A 319 -19.01 -2.30 20.09
C SER A 319 -18.57 -3.76 20.19
N LEU A 320 -19.24 -4.67 19.47
CA LEU A 320 -18.86 -6.08 19.41
C LEU A 320 -17.49 -6.27 18.74
N PHE A 321 -17.24 -5.59 17.63
CA PHE A 321 -15.97 -5.65 16.91
C PHE A 321 -14.81 -5.11 17.78
N GLN A 322 -15.03 -4.01 18.49
CA GLN A 322 -14.04 -3.44 19.41
C GLN A 322 -13.79 -4.37 20.61
N SER A 323 -14.83 -5.00 21.15
CA SER A 323 -14.67 -6.01 22.21
C SER A 323 -13.86 -7.21 21.72
N ALA A 324 -14.05 -7.65 20.48
CA ALA A 324 -13.23 -8.70 19.88
C ALA A 324 -11.78 -8.25 19.73
N LEU A 325 -11.52 -7.04 19.21
CA LEU A 325 -10.18 -6.50 19.06
C LEU A 325 -9.44 -6.31 20.40
N SER A 326 -10.10 -5.85 21.45
CA SER A 326 -9.45 -5.63 22.75
C SER A 326 -9.03 -6.93 23.42
N LYS A 327 -9.75 -8.03 23.14
CA LYS A 327 -9.43 -9.39 23.61
C LYS A 327 -8.37 -10.09 22.77
N PHE A 328 -7.98 -9.52 21.63
CA PHE A 328 -6.96 -10.11 20.79
C PHE A 328 -5.61 -10.15 21.51
N GLY A 329 -4.95 -11.30 21.52
CA GLY A 329 -3.70 -11.53 22.23
C GLY A 329 -3.84 -11.80 23.75
N LEU A 330 -5.07 -11.85 24.28
CA LEU A 330 -5.34 -12.20 25.68
C LEU A 330 -5.76 -13.68 25.87
N SER A 331 -5.56 -14.53 24.86
CA SER A 331 -5.87 -15.98 24.89
C SER A 331 -4.63 -16.83 25.11
#